data_AF-A0A103EMB3-F1
#
_entry.id   AF-A0A103EMB3-F1
#
_cell.length_a   1.000
_cell.length_b   1.000
_cell.length_c   1.000
_cell.angle_alpha   90.00
_cell.angle_beta   90.00
_cell.angle_gamma   90.00
#
_symmetry.space_group_name_H-M   'P 1'
#
loop_
_entity.id
_entity.type
_entity.pdbx_description
1 polymer ?
#
loop_
_entity_poly.entity_id
_entity_poly.type
_entity_poly.pdbx_seq_one_letter_code
_entity_poly.pdbx_strand_id
1 'polypeptide(L)'
;MSSVRAVPLTGIDRKRIIPSLRQPPMRTIMAAEKMTAKEFKALMPRLKRMTVGNVEVARRVLVDGLSQVEAANESGLTKQRVNSLVKSVQAIAREIPADWEQVEVWLPPELAAQVRQLAADAKARIDTGK
;
A
#
# COMPACT_ATOMS: atom_id res chain seq x y z
N MET A 1 -46.51 -38.96 -21.26
CA MET A 1 -45.85 -39.44 -20.03
C MET A 1 -44.36 -39.27 -20.20
N SER A 2 -43.80 -38.19 -19.65
CA SER A 2 -42.39 -37.80 -19.79
C SER A 2 -41.51 -38.59 -18.82
N SER A 3 -40.41 -39.14 -19.31
CA SER A 3 -39.33 -39.66 -18.46
C SER A 3 -38.00 -39.15 -18.98
N VAL A 4 -37.55 -38.03 -18.40
CA VAL A 4 -36.24 -37.45 -18.65
C VAL A 4 -35.25 -38.17 -17.71
N ARG A 5 -34.26 -38.85 -18.30
CA ARG A 5 -33.17 -39.51 -17.56
C ARG A 5 -32.40 -38.48 -16.73
N ALA A 6 -32.27 -38.76 -15.43
CA ALA A 6 -31.34 -38.05 -14.56
C ALA A 6 -29.90 -38.44 -14.93
N VAL A 7 -29.07 -37.44 -15.24
CA VAL A 7 -27.62 -37.59 -15.39
C VAL A 7 -26.98 -37.17 -14.06
N PRO A 8 -26.18 -38.02 -13.39
CA PRO A 8 -25.51 -37.64 -12.16
C PRO A 8 -24.32 -36.70 -12.47
N LEU A 9 -24.33 -35.51 -11.86
CA LEU A 9 -23.17 -34.60 -11.88
C LEU A 9 -22.11 -35.13 -10.91
N THR A 10 -21.18 -35.90 -11.46
CA THR A 10 -19.92 -36.29 -10.84
C THR A 10 -19.03 -35.08 -10.57
N GLY A 11 -18.63 -34.93 -9.30
CA GLY A 11 -17.27 -34.58 -8.90
C GLY A 11 -16.67 -33.28 -9.44
N ILE A 12 -16.99 -32.15 -8.82
CA ILE A 12 -16.04 -31.02 -8.77
C ILE A 12 -15.28 -31.14 -7.46
N ASP A 13 -14.11 -31.76 -7.56
CA ASP A 13 -13.13 -31.92 -6.50
C ASP A 13 -12.60 -30.53 -6.07
N ARG A 14 -13.08 -30.03 -4.93
CA ARG A 14 -12.78 -28.67 -4.42
C ARG A 14 -11.33 -28.50 -3.94
N LYS A 15 -10.48 -29.53 -4.05
CA LYS A 15 -9.12 -29.55 -3.49
C LYS A 15 -8.01 -29.10 -4.47
N ARG A 16 -8.34 -28.49 -5.61
CA ARG A 16 -7.35 -28.21 -6.68
C ARG A 16 -7.18 -26.74 -7.09
N ILE A 17 -7.43 -25.78 -6.19
CA ILE A 17 -7.20 -24.35 -6.47
C ILE A 17 -6.48 -23.66 -5.30
N ILE A 18 -5.41 -24.23 -4.78
CA ILE A 18 -4.43 -23.47 -4.00
C ILE A 18 -3.04 -24.07 -4.31
N PRO A 19 -2.22 -23.45 -5.17
CA PRO A 19 -0.81 -23.77 -5.18
C PRO A 19 -0.23 -23.34 -3.83
N SER A 20 0.42 -24.29 -3.17
CA SER A 20 1.31 -24.09 -2.02
C SER A 20 2.17 -22.83 -2.23
N LEU A 21 1.75 -21.73 -1.62
CA LEU A 21 2.63 -20.59 -1.39
C LEU A 21 3.58 -21.02 -0.27
N ARG A 22 4.67 -21.67 -0.66
CA ARG A 22 5.93 -21.60 0.08
C ARG A 22 6.14 -20.12 0.38
N GLN A 23 5.86 -19.72 1.61
CA GLN A 23 6.11 -18.37 2.05
C GLN A 23 7.61 -18.12 1.85
N PRO A 24 8.03 -17.16 1.01
CA PRO A 24 9.41 -16.71 1.04
C PRO A 24 9.71 -16.22 2.45
N PRO A 25 10.96 -16.36 2.95
CA PRO A 25 11.31 -15.94 4.30
C PRO A 25 10.86 -14.51 4.52
N MET A 26 10.22 -14.29 5.67
CA MET A 26 9.62 -13.02 6.09
C MET A 26 10.53 -11.86 5.70
N ARG A 27 10.09 -11.06 4.73
CA ARG A 27 10.63 -9.72 4.54
C ARG A 27 10.15 -8.93 5.75
N THR A 28 10.96 -8.95 6.82
CA THR A 28 11.08 -7.79 7.69
C THR A 28 11.11 -6.56 6.77
N ILE A 29 10.30 -5.54 7.04
CA ILE A 29 10.43 -4.24 6.38
C ILE A 29 11.78 -3.67 6.85
N MET A 30 12.87 -4.18 6.27
CA MET A 30 14.22 -3.72 6.46
C MET A 30 14.45 -2.60 5.45
N ALA A 31 14.86 -1.46 6.01
CA ALA A 31 15.32 -0.25 5.35
C ALA A 31 14.23 0.59 4.65
N ALA A 32 13.72 1.54 5.44
CA ALA A 32 13.13 2.79 4.98
C ALA A 32 14.15 3.62 4.16
N GLU A 33 14.57 3.14 3.00
CA GLU A 33 15.46 3.88 2.10
C GLU A 33 14.82 4.08 0.73
N LYS A 34 13.98 3.14 0.27
CA LYS A 34 13.23 3.24 -0.98
C LYS A 34 11.81 2.69 -0.83
N MET A 35 10.82 3.33 -1.45
CA MET A 35 9.41 2.91 -1.53
C MET A 35 8.93 3.02 -2.97
N THR A 36 7.92 2.24 -3.35
CA THR A 36 7.35 2.29 -4.70
C THR A 36 6.49 3.54 -4.89
N ALA A 37 6.30 3.95 -6.15
CA ALA A 37 5.43 5.08 -6.49
C ALA A 37 3.98 4.89 -6.02
N LYS A 38 3.50 3.64 -6.02
CA LYS A 38 2.14 3.27 -5.57
C LYS A 38 2.00 3.51 -4.07
N GLU A 39 2.94 3.01 -3.28
CA GLU A 39 2.98 3.22 -1.83
C GLU A 39 3.08 4.70 -1.48
N PHE A 40 3.92 5.46 -2.18
CA PHE A 40 4.02 6.90 -1.99
C PHE A 40 2.69 7.62 -2.32
N LYS A 41 2.00 7.22 -3.40
CA LYS A 41 0.66 7.73 -3.76
C LYS A 41 -0.37 7.42 -2.67
N ALA A 42 -0.29 6.27 -2.00
CA ALA A 42 -1.12 5.93 -0.84
C ALA A 42 -0.98 6.92 0.32
N LEU A 43 0.24 7.43 0.52
CA LEU A 43 0.58 8.33 1.62
C LEU A 43 0.11 9.76 1.36
N MET A 44 -0.12 10.14 0.10
CA MET A 44 -0.45 11.51 -0.30
C MET A 44 -1.58 12.17 0.52
N PRO A 45 -2.70 11.51 0.85
CA PRO A 45 -3.75 12.09 1.69
C PRO A 45 -3.31 12.45 3.11
N ARG A 46 -2.25 11.80 3.63
CA ARG A 46 -1.67 12.05 4.96
C ARG A 46 -0.54 13.10 4.92
N LEU A 47 0.05 13.34 3.76
CA LEU A 47 1.11 14.34 3.56
C LEU A 47 0.59 15.78 3.41
N LYS A 48 -0.71 16.04 3.61
CA LYS A 48 -1.36 17.37 3.44
C LYS A 48 -0.72 18.52 4.23
N ARG A 49 0.01 18.22 5.30
CA ARG A 49 0.73 19.21 6.11
C ARG A 49 2.07 19.64 5.48
N MET A 50 2.54 18.94 4.46
CA MET A 50 3.75 19.26 3.70
C MET A 50 3.39 20.04 2.45
N THR A 51 4.23 21.01 2.07
CA THR A 51 4.08 21.71 0.79
C THR A 51 4.32 20.75 -0.38
N VAL A 52 3.70 21.04 -1.53
CA VAL A 52 3.85 20.22 -2.74
C VAL A 52 5.33 20.04 -3.12
N GLY A 53 6.13 21.10 -3.06
CA GLY A 53 7.57 21.02 -3.34
C GLY A 53 8.33 20.11 -2.37
N ASN A 54 7.97 20.12 -1.08
CA ASN A 54 8.61 19.25 -0.10
C ASN A 54 8.22 17.78 -0.28
N VAL A 55 6.98 17.51 -0.68
CA VAL A 55 6.53 16.17 -1.05
C VAL A 55 7.31 15.67 -2.26
N GLU A 56 7.49 16.51 -3.28
CA GLU A 56 8.21 16.13 -4.50
C GLU A 56 9.68 15.80 -4.22
N VAL A 57 10.36 16.59 -3.38
CA VAL A 57 11.74 16.30 -2.96
C VAL A 57 11.83 14.95 -2.25
N ALA A 58 10.88 14.64 -1.37
CA ALA A 58 10.85 13.34 -0.71
C ALA A 58 10.55 12.20 -1.69
N ARG A 59 9.68 12.42 -2.70
CA ARG A 59 9.38 11.46 -3.77
C ARG A 59 10.64 11.14 -4.58
N ARG A 60 11.43 12.14 -4.95
CA ARG A 60 12.67 11.93 -5.71
C ARG A 60 13.67 11.04 -4.98
N VAL A 61 13.82 11.23 -3.68
CA VAL A 61 14.71 10.41 -2.87
C VAL A 61 14.14 9.01 -2.65
N LEU A 62 12.89 8.92 -2.22
CA LEU A 62 12.29 7.67 -1.74
C LEU A 62 11.79 6.78 -2.89
N VAL A 63 11.31 7.35 -3.99
CA VAL A 63 10.72 6.63 -5.12
C VAL A 63 11.69 6.57 -6.28
N ASP A 64 12.19 7.73 -6.72
CA ASP A 64 13.05 7.82 -7.89
C ASP A 64 14.51 7.41 -7.57
N GLY A 65 14.85 7.28 -6.28
CA GLY A 65 16.12 6.75 -5.81
C GLY A 65 17.29 7.72 -5.90
N LEU A 66 17.03 9.02 -6.06
CA LEU A 66 18.06 10.06 -6.02
C LEU A 66 18.75 10.09 -4.65
N SER A 67 20.03 10.41 -4.63
CA SER A 67 20.70 10.68 -3.36
C SER A 67 20.16 11.96 -2.72
N GLN A 68 20.24 12.04 -1.40
CA GLN A 68 19.83 13.26 -0.67
C GLN A 68 20.67 14.50 -1.06
N VAL A 69 21.89 14.29 -1.57
CA VAL A 69 22.78 15.37 -2.03
C VAL A 69 22.31 15.88 -3.39
N GLU A 70 21.99 15.00 -4.33
CA GLU A 70 21.43 15.38 -5.62
C GLU A 70 20.08 16.08 -5.46
N ALA A 71 19.19 15.52 -4.64
CA ALA A 71 17.90 16.12 -4.35
C ALA A 71 18.02 17.51 -3.67
N ALA A 72 19.04 17.71 -2.83
CA ALA A 72 19.35 19.01 -2.24
C ALA A 72 19.80 20.02 -3.31
N ASN A 73 20.72 19.62 -4.18
CA ASN A 73 21.22 20.45 -5.28
C ASN A 73 20.10 20.84 -6.26
N GLU A 74 19.22 19.91 -6.63
CA GLU A 74 18.11 20.17 -7.57
C GLU A 74 17.01 21.06 -6.98
N SER A 75 16.78 20.98 -5.67
CA SER A 75 15.70 21.72 -5.01
C SER A 75 16.14 23.04 -4.37
N GLY A 76 17.45 23.33 -4.36
CA GLY A 76 18.02 24.47 -3.64
C GLY A 76 17.91 24.37 -2.12
N LEU A 77 17.60 23.18 -1.59
CA LEU A 77 17.49 22.93 -0.16
C LEU A 77 18.81 22.43 0.42
N THR A 78 18.99 22.59 1.73
CA THR A 78 20.13 21.97 2.41
C THR A 78 19.93 20.46 2.57
N LYS A 79 21.01 19.68 2.56
CA LYS A 79 20.98 18.22 2.82
C LYS A 79 20.24 17.89 4.11
N GLN A 80 20.42 18.69 5.16
CA GLN A 80 19.75 18.50 6.44
C GLN A 80 18.23 18.68 6.30
N ARG A 81 17.77 19.66 5.52
CA ARG A 81 16.35 19.85 5.25
C ARG A 81 15.78 18.66 4.47
N VAL A 82 16.47 18.19 3.43
CA VAL A 82 16.06 17.00 2.65
C VAL A 82 15.94 15.77 3.56
N ASN A 83 16.94 15.51 4.40
CA ASN A 83 16.92 14.40 5.36
C ASN A 83 15.69 14.49 6.30
N SER A 84 15.38 15.69 6.82
CA SER A 84 14.19 15.87 7.67
C SER A 84 12.89 15.57 6.93
N LEU A 85 12.75 16.00 5.67
CA LEU A 85 11.56 15.71 4.85
C LEU A 85 11.40 14.21 4.61
N VAL A 86 12.50 13.54 4.25
CA VAL A 86 12.54 12.08 4.04
C VAL A 86 12.11 11.34 5.32
N LYS A 87 12.67 11.72 6.48
CA LYS A 87 12.26 11.14 7.78
C LYS A 87 10.80 11.38 8.11
N SER A 88 10.26 12.57 7.82
CA SER A 88 8.84 12.85 8.04
C SER A 88 7.94 11.93 7.22
N VAL A 89 8.24 11.72 5.93
CA VAL A 89 7.46 10.82 5.08
C VAL A 89 7.57 9.38 5.57
N GLN A 90 8.77 8.93 5.95
CA GLN A 90 8.97 7.59 6.50
C GLN A 90 8.25 7.38 7.84
N ALA A 91 8.21 8.38 8.71
CA ALA A 91 7.48 8.30 9.97
C ALA A 91 5.98 8.09 9.72
N ILE A 92 5.41 8.83 8.76
CA ILE A 92 4.00 8.68 8.36
C ILE A 92 3.76 7.30 7.72
N ALA A 93 4.72 6.79 6.94
CA ALA A 93 4.63 5.46 6.37
C ALA A 93 4.63 4.35 7.44
N ARG A 94 5.38 4.52 8.53
CA ARG A 94 5.43 3.55 9.65
C ARG A 94 4.15 3.49 10.47
N GLU A 95 3.28 4.50 10.38
CA GLU A 95 1.94 4.44 11.00
C GLU A 95 1.01 3.44 10.29
N ILE A 96 1.41 2.91 9.14
CA ILE A 96 0.70 1.84 8.44
C ILE A 96 1.26 0.50 8.92
N PRO A 97 0.43 -0.45 9.40
CA PRO A 97 0.93 -1.75 9.83
C PRO A 97 1.62 -2.48 8.67
N ALA A 98 2.70 -3.20 8.99
CA ALA A 98 3.55 -3.89 8.03
C ALA A 98 2.80 -4.92 7.16
N ASP A 99 1.70 -5.46 7.68
CA ASP A 99 0.93 -6.54 7.06
C ASP A 99 -0.20 -6.02 6.16
N TRP A 100 -0.28 -4.71 5.94
CA TRP A 100 -1.36 -4.07 5.19
C TRP A 100 -0.96 -3.82 3.74
N GLU A 101 -1.82 -4.26 2.82
CA GLU A 101 -1.64 -4.08 1.38
C GLU A 101 -2.56 -2.98 0.84
N GLN A 102 -2.01 -2.11 -0.02
CA GLN A 102 -2.81 -1.15 -0.77
C GLN A 102 -3.29 -1.72 -2.10
N VAL A 103 -4.61 -1.82 -2.26
CA VAL A 103 -5.28 -2.31 -3.47
C VAL A 103 -5.99 -1.15 -4.18
N GLU A 104 -5.79 -1.00 -5.50
CA GLU A 104 -6.48 -0.02 -6.36
C GLU A 104 -7.22 -0.80 -7.47
N VAL A 105 -8.55 -0.78 -7.45
CA VAL A 105 -9.42 -1.54 -8.37
C VAL A 105 -10.67 -0.75 -8.73
N TRP A 106 -11.16 -0.93 -9.96
CA TRP A 106 -12.44 -0.39 -10.40
C TRP A 106 -13.58 -1.34 -10.03
N LEU A 107 -14.58 -0.83 -9.33
CA LEU A 107 -15.71 -1.61 -8.80
C LEU A 107 -17.03 -0.91 -9.11
N PRO A 108 -18.13 -1.65 -9.35
CA PRO A 108 -19.48 -1.10 -9.33
C PRO A 108 -19.76 -0.34 -8.01
N PRO A 109 -20.63 0.69 -8.02
CA PRO A 109 -20.84 1.58 -6.87
C PRO A 109 -21.20 0.85 -5.56
N GLU A 110 -22.01 -0.21 -5.65
CA GLU A 110 -22.44 -1.03 -4.52
C GLU A 110 -21.27 -1.74 -3.82
N LEU A 111 -20.37 -2.34 -4.60
CA LEU A 111 -19.18 -3.01 -4.08
C LEU A 111 -18.14 -2.00 -3.58
N ALA A 112 -18.01 -0.85 -4.25
CA ALA A 112 -17.15 0.23 -3.79
C ALA A 112 -17.59 0.77 -2.42
N ALA A 113 -18.90 0.88 -2.16
CA ALA A 113 -19.42 1.28 -0.85
C ALA A 113 -19.04 0.29 0.26
N GLN A 114 -19.13 -1.02 -0.01
CA GLN A 114 -18.74 -2.07 0.93
C GLN A 114 -17.25 -2.01 1.27
N VAL A 115 -16.38 -1.86 0.25
CA VAL A 115 -14.93 -1.73 0.47
C VAL A 115 -14.60 -0.46 1.27
N ARG A 116 -15.29 0.66 1.03
CA ARG A 116 -15.10 1.89 1.82
C ARG A 116 -15.47 1.70 3.28
N GLN A 117 -16.58 1.02 3.56
CA GLN A 117 -17.00 0.73 4.93
C GLN A 117 -15.98 -0.17 5.64
N LEU A 118 -15.54 -1.24 4.97
CA LEU A 118 -14.53 -2.14 5.50
C LEU A 118 -13.21 -1.42 5.81
N ALA A 119 -12.77 -0.53 4.92
CA ALA A 119 -11.57 0.28 5.14
C ALA A 119 -11.73 1.27 6.31
N ALA A 120 -12.91 1.85 6.49
CA ALA A 120 -13.21 2.74 7.62
C ALA A 120 -13.18 1.99 8.96
N ASP A 121 -13.81 0.82 9.01
CA ASP A 121 -13.83 -0.03 10.21
C ASP A 121 -12.42 -0.52 10.58
N ALA A 122 -11.63 -0.92 9.59
CA ALA A 122 -10.23 -1.32 9.79
C ALA A 122 -9.38 -0.16 10.34
N LYS A 123 -9.59 1.07 9.83
CA LYS A 123 -8.92 2.27 10.35
C LYS A 123 -9.32 2.56 11.80
N ALA A 124 -10.60 2.47 12.13
CA ALA A 124 -11.08 2.71 13.50
C ALA A 124 -10.49 1.72 14.51
N ARG A 125 -10.24 0.47 14.10
CA ARG A 125 -9.55 -0.54 14.92
C ARG A 125 -8.11 -0.18 15.24
N ILE A 126 -7.38 0.44 14.29
CA ILE A 126 -6.02 0.96 14.55
C ILE A 126 -6.08 2.09 15.58
N ASP A 127 -7.01 3.03 15.40
CA ASP A 127 -7.12 4.22 16.26
C ASP A 127 -7.54 3.88 17.70
N THR A 128 -8.29 2.78 17.89
CA THR A 128 -8.79 2.34 19.22
C THR A 128 -7.82 1.40 19.94
N GLY A 129 -6.86 0.79 19.24
CA GLY A 129 -5.86 -0.13 19.81
C GLY A 129 -4.56 0.53 20.27
N LYS A 130 -4.55 1.86 20.37
CA LYS A 130 -3.43 2.68 20.88
C LYS A 130 -3.74 3.18 22.30
#